data_AF-A0A7S3NKU9-F1
#
_entry.id   AF-A0A7S3NKU9-F1
#
_cell.length_a   1.000
_cell.length_b   1.000
_cell.length_c   1.000
_cell.angle_alpha   90.00
_cell.angle_beta   90.00
_cell.angle_gamma   90.00
#
_symmetry.space_group_name_H-M   'P 1'
#
loop_
_entity.id
_entity.type
_entity.pdbx_description
1 polymer ?
#
loop_
_entity_poly.entity_id
_entity_poly.type
_entity_poly.pdbx_seq_one_letter_code
_entity_poly.pdbx_strand_id
1 'polypeptide(L)'
;QKIGNNNSIMSFVVLLLLSGILSPIKAWPSVPWPCSEFAYNSSTFILEKDGVYLFRGPSPVGKNHSAFENSTLFECFSTLAPSFPRYDAGLFIISLLAPQYVESEAADLLIELDWTSNYTQRSRLIHWALYGDDPNTDPETLPQREREKLAKSLASWQPDNLVRRVPILSRILNTVRITDFAHFKAVALYIHCTGGIDRTGEIVGALMMRDFGWTYHRTVAWNTAIGSRQQGPREHLALKWYCFYLFYQLDYELNCEDDPSDSAFF
;
A
#
# COMPACT_ATOMS: atom_id res chain seq x y z
N GLN A 1 66.24 35.31 6.79
CA GLN A 1 65.20 35.42 7.84
C GLN A 1 64.15 34.34 7.58
N LYS A 2 63.74 33.65 8.65
CA LYS A 2 62.73 32.57 8.68
C LYS A 2 61.33 33.06 8.26
N ILE A 3 60.44 32.06 8.15
CA ILE A 3 58.97 32.04 7.97
C ILE A 3 58.64 31.65 6.51
N GLY A 4 58.24 30.43 6.15
CA GLY A 4 57.55 29.38 6.88
C GLY A 4 56.03 29.54 6.73
N ASN A 5 55.42 28.94 5.71
CA ASN A 5 53.99 28.66 5.72
C ASN A 5 53.65 27.46 4.82
N ASN A 6 53.31 26.36 5.48
CA ASN A 6 52.72 25.16 4.92
C ASN A 6 51.20 25.38 4.82
N ASN A 7 50.64 25.34 3.61
CA ASN A 7 49.20 25.18 3.43
C ASN A 7 48.89 23.72 3.11
N SER A 8 48.51 22.98 4.14
CA SER A 8 47.92 21.65 4.02
C SER A 8 46.45 21.81 3.62
N ILE A 9 46.11 21.34 2.43
CA ILE A 9 44.73 21.21 1.95
C ILE A 9 44.11 20.02 2.68
N MET A 10 43.28 20.30 3.69
CA MET A 10 42.41 19.30 4.31
C MET A 10 41.16 19.14 3.44
N SER A 11 41.05 17.99 2.77
CA SER A 11 39.82 17.51 2.16
C SER A 11 38.79 17.22 3.24
N PHE A 12 37.77 18.08 3.37
CA PHE A 12 36.55 17.77 4.11
C PHE A 12 35.68 16.84 3.25
N VAL A 13 35.79 15.53 3.49
CA VAL A 13 34.76 14.57 3.10
C VAL A 13 33.63 14.72 4.12
N VAL A 14 32.58 15.44 3.74
CA VAL A 14 31.32 15.48 4.48
C VAL A 14 30.62 14.14 4.24
N LEU A 15 30.84 13.19 5.15
CA LEU A 15 30.05 11.97 5.25
C LEU A 15 28.69 12.37 5.85
N LEU A 16 27.71 12.66 4.99
CA LEU A 16 26.31 12.79 5.38
C LEU A 16 25.80 11.40 5.77
N LEU A 17 25.93 11.06 7.06
CA LEU A 17 25.21 9.96 7.67
C LEU A 17 23.72 10.31 7.66
N LEU A 18 23.01 9.85 6.63
CA LEU A 18 21.56 9.70 6.63
C LEU A 18 21.17 8.57 7.60
N SER A 19 21.43 8.76 8.90
CA SER A 19 20.74 7.99 9.93
C SER A 19 19.38 8.64 10.15
N GLY A 20 18.53 8.54 9.14
CA GLY A 20 17.09 8.74 9.30
C GLY A 20 16.63 7.71 10.33
N ILE A 21 16.16 8.21 11.46
CA ILE A 21 15.66 7.42 12.58
C ILE A 21 14.44 6.64 12.08
N LEU A 22 14.67 5.45 11.51
CA LEU A 22 13.64 4.43 11.39
C LEU A 22 13.38 3.93 12.80
N SER A 23 12.50 4.63 13.50
CA SER A 23 11.94 4.10 14.74
C SER A 23 11.35 2.73 14.38
N PRO A 24 11.67 1.66 15.13
CA PRO A 24 11.04 0.37 14.90
C PRO A 24 9.54 0.56 15.05
N ILE A 25 8.82 0.43 13.94
CA ILE A 25 7.36 0.41 13.91
C ILE A 25 6.99 -0.76 14.82
N LYS A 26 6.53 -0.46 16.04
CA LYS A 26 6.02 -1.46 16.98
C LYS A 26 4.99 -2.31 16.23
N ALA A 27 5.09 -3.63 16.37
CA ALA A 27 4.05 -4.53 15.92
C ALA A 27 2.70 -3.99 16.42
N TRP A 28 1.81 -3.70 15.47
CA TRP A 28 0.53 -3.09 15.78
C TRP A 28 -0.31 -4.13 16.53
N PRO A 29 -0.76 -3.85 17.77
CA PRO A 29 -1.72 -4.72 18.41
C PRO A 29 -2.96 -4.78 17.52
N SER A 30 -3.46 -5.99 17.27
CA SER A 30 -4.78 -6.19 16.69
C SER A 30 -5.81 -5.56 17.62
N VAL A 31 -6.18 -4.31 17.35
CA VAL A 31 -7.20 -3.61 18.12
C VAL A 31 -8.53 -4.31 17.85
N PRO A 32 -9.30 -4.70 18.89
CA PRO A 32 -10.63 -5.25 18.72
C PRO A 32 -11.49 -4.31 17.88
N TRP A 33 -12.06 -4.86 16.81
CA TRP A 33 -12.72 -4.16 15.73
C TRP A 33 -14.02 -3.45 16.16
N PRO A 34 -14.12 -2.11 16.07
CA PRO A 34 -15.35 -1.37 16.32
C PRO A 34 -16.25 -1.23 15.08
N CYS A 35 -15.88 -1.85 13.94
CA CYS A 35 -16.48 -1.56 12.63
C CYS A 35 -17.33 -2.72 12.10
N SER A 36 -18.19 -3.27 12.95
CA SER A 36 -18.96 -4.49 12.69
C SER A 36 -19.90 -4.41 11.47
N GLU A 37 -20.16 -3.22 10.94
CA GLU A 37 -21.04 -3.00 9.78
C GLU A 37 -20.42 -3.42 8.45
N PHE A 38 -19.09 -3.57 8.37
CA PHE A 38 -18.45 -4.10 7.17
C PHE A 38 -18.45 -5.63 7.14
N ALA A 39 -18.44 -6.21 5.95
CA ALA A 39 -18.45 -7.67 5.77
C ALA A 39 -17.19 -8.35 6.31
N TYR A 40 -16.06 -7.62 6.43
CA TYR A 40 -14.77 -8.16 6.85
C TYR A 40 -14.09 -7.29 7.90
N ASN A 41 -13.22 -7.92 8.70
CA ASN A 41 -12.46 -7.30 9.79
C ASN A 41 -10.97 -7.24 9.41
N SER A 42 -10.62 -6.34 8.47
CA SER A 42 -9.27 -6.27 7.86
C SER A 42 -8.75 -4.86 7.66
N SER A 43 -9.43 -3.85 8.21
CA SER A 43 -8.97 -2.46 8.15
C SER A 43 -7.81 -2.27 9.08
N THR A 44 -6.85 -1.49 8.62
CA THR A 44 -5.75 -1.07 9.45
C THR A 44 -5.33 0.34 9.09
N PHE A 45 -4.91 1.07 10.11
CA PHE A 45 -4.17 2.30 9.94
C PHE A 45 -2.71 1.91 9.73
N ILE A 46 -2.11 2.43 8.66
CA ILE A 46 -0.75 2.09 8.29
C ILE A 46 0.20 3.16 8.82
N LEU A 47 -0.04 4.43 8.46
CA LEU A 47 0.79 5.55 8.84
C LEU A 47 0.08 6.89 8.63
N GLU A 48 0.60 7.91 9.29
CA GLU A 48 0.29 9.32 9.04
C GLU A 48 1.54 10.03 8.55
N LYS A 49 1.38 10.88 7.54
CA LYS A 49 2.44 11.72 7.01
C LYS A 49 1.85 13.05 6.56
N ASP A 50 2.30 14.13 7.19
CA ASP A 50 1.88 15.50 6.86
C ASP A 50 0.36 15.62 6.78
N GLY A 51 -0.39 15.07 7.74
CA GLY A 51 -1.85 15.08 7.76
C GLY A 51 -2.53 14.23 6.68
N VAL A 52 -1.80 13.43 5.92
CA VAL A 52 -2.35 12.34 5.10
C VAL A 52 -2.28 11.06 5.91
N TYR A 53 -3.42 10.41 6.11
CA TYR A 53 -3.55 9.17 6.86
C TYR A 53 -3.81 8.03 5.88
N LEU A 54 -2.88 7.08 5.80
CA LEU A 54 -3.03 5.90 4.96
C LEU A 54 -3.76 4.81 5.74
N PHE A 55 -4.93 4.45 5.23
CA PHE A 55 -5.74 3.35 5.70
C PHE A 55 -5.90 2.32 4.59
N ARG A 56 -6.05 1.07 4.99
CA ARG A 56 -6.55 0.01 4.12
C ARG A 56 -7.72 -0.70 4.78
N GLY A 57 -8.53 -1.43 4.03
CA GLY A 57 -9.64 -2.20 4.59
C GLY A 57 -10.58 -2.81 3.54
N PRO A 58 -11.75 -3.31 3.96
CA PRO A 58 -12.76 -3.88 3.06
C PRO A 58 -13.54 -2.80 2.31
N SER A 59 -14.43 -3.26 1.42
CA SER A 59 -15.38 -2.36 0.74
C SER A 59 -16.12 -1.50 1.78
N PRO A 60 -16.17 -0.17 1.58
CA PRO A 60 -16.91 0.73 2.45
C PRO A 60 -18.42 0.68 2.18
N VAL A 61 -18.89 -0.24 1.34
CA VAL A 61 -20.31 -0.49 1.11
C VAL A 61 -20.85 -1.41 2.21
N GLY A 62 -22.04 -1.09 2.72
CA GLY A 62 -22.69 -1.86 3.79
C GLY A 62 -22.96 -3.30 3.35
N LYS A 63 -23.08 -4.24 4.31
CA LYS A 63 -23.27 -5.68 4.05
C LYS A 63 -24.40 -6.04 3.08
N ASN A 64 -25.42 -5.20 2.98
CA ASN A 64 -26.57 -5.41 2.10
C ASN A 64 -26.35 -4.83 0.69
N HIS A 65 -25.14 -4.36 0.36
CA HIS A 65 -24.79 -3.77 -0.93
C HIS A 65 -25.74 -2.63 -1.34
N SER A 66 -26.16 -1.82 -0.37
CA SER A 66 -27.23 -0.84 -0.55
C SER A 66 -26.77 0.61 -0.46
N ALA A 67 -25.67 0.89 0.24
CA ALA A 67 -25.21 2.25 0.50
C ALA A 67 -23.72 2.29 0.87
N PHE A 68 -23.10 3.44 0.62
CA PHE A 68 -21.77 3.77 1.07
C PHE A 68 -21.79 4.19 2.55
N GLU A 69 -21.10 3.45 3.42
CA GLU A 69 -21.13 3.61 4.88
C GLU A 69 -20.10 4.65 5.38
N ASN A 70 -20.23 5.88 4.90
CA ASN A 70 -19.32 6.98 5.23
C ASN A 70 -19.15 7.21 6.75
N SER A 71 -20.26 7.31 7.49
CA SER A 71 -20.21 7.60 8.93
C SER A 71 -19.43 6.53 9.69
N THR A 72 -19.73 5.26 9.42
CA THR A 72 -19.03 4.10 9.95
C THR A 72 -17.55 4.15 9.57
N LEU A 73 -17.23 4.40 8.30
CA LEU A 73 -15.85 4.44 7.82
C LEU A 73 -15.00 5.50 8.55
N PHE A 74 -15.51 6.72 8.73
CA PHE A 74 -14.79 7.78 9.44
C PHE A 74 -14.68 7.53 10.95
N GLU A 75 -15.67 6.86 11.55
CA GLU A 75 -15.58 6.38 12.93
C GLU A 75 -14.48 5.32 13.10
N CYS A 76 -14.37 4.40 12.15
CA CYS A 76 -13.28 3.43 12.08
C CYS A 76 -11.92 4.11 12.00
N PHE A 77 -11.75 5.09 11.12
CA PHE A 77 -10.51 5.85 11.00
C PHE A 77 -10.11 6.52 12.31
N SER A 78 -11.08 7.12 13.02
CA SER A 78 -10.82 7.77 14.31
C SER A 78 -10.44 6.76 15.40
N THR A 79 -10.98 5.55 15.33
CA THR A 79 -10.64 4.52 16.30
C THR A 79 -9.25 3.94 16.04
N LEU A 80 -8.92 3.70 14.78
CA LEU A 80 -7.61 3.18 14.36
C LEU A 80 -6.50 4.23 14.50
N ALA A 81 -6.82 5.51 14.30
CA ALA A 81 -5.93 6.64 14.46
C ALA A 81 -6.62 7.74 15.28
N PRO A 82 -6.49 7.75 16.62
CA PRO A 82 -7.16 8.72 17.49
C PRO A 82 -6.86 10.19 17.20
N SER A 83 -5.77 10.49 16.49
CA SER A 83 -5.43 11.85 16.04
C SER A 83 -6.17 12.27 14.75
N PHE A 84 -6.86 11.35 14.06
CA PHE A 84 -7.52 11.62 12.80
C PHE A 84 -8.76 12.53 13.01
N PRO A 85 -8.83 13.71 12.38
CA PRO A 85 -9.92 14.66 12.60
C PRO A 85 -11.16 14.31 11.77
N ARG A 86 -11.95 13.31 12.18
CA ARG A 86 -13.06 12.78 11.35
C ARG A 86 -14.06 13.77 10.78
N TYR A 87 -14.27 14.91 11.44
CA TYR A 87 -15.23 15.93 10.97
C TYR A 87 -14.59 16.98 10.06
N ASP A 88 -13.26 16.96 9.92
CA ASP A 88 -12.45 17.95 9.21
C ASP A 88 -11.39 17.23 8.38
N ALA A 89 -11.84 16.21 7.64
CA ALA A 89 -11.01 15.39 6.78
C ALA A 89 -11.69 15.08 5.45
N GLY A 90 -10.92 15.17 4.38
CA GLY A 90 -11.25 14.66 3.05
C GLY A 90 -11.01 13.15 2.95
N LEU A 91 -11.58 12.52 1.93
CA LEU A 91 -11.46 11.09 1.66
C LEU A 91 -11.00 10.85 0.22
N PHE A 92 -9.82 10.27 0.06
CA PHE A 92 -9.31 9.78 -1.21
C PHE A 92 -9.45 8.26 -1.23
N ILE A 93 -10.36 7.74 -2.06
CA ILE A 93 -10.65 6.31 -2.18
C ILE A 93 -9.87 5.72 -3.35
N ILE A 94 -9.19 4.61 -3.11
CA ILE A 94 -8.61 3.75 -4.15
C ILE A 94 -9.33 2.41 -4.08
N SER A 95 -10.26 2.24 -5.01
CA SER A 95 -11.08 1.04 -5.15
C SER A 95 -10.39 0.04 -6.06
N LEU A 96 -10.12 -1.15 -5.53
CA LEU A 96 -9.44 -2.26 -6.21
C LEU A 96 -10.44 -3.33 -6.69
N LEU A 97 -11.73 -2.99 -6.68
CA LEU A 97 -12.82 -3.84 -7.14
C LEU A 97 -12.59 -4.27 -8.59
N ALA A 98 -12.87 -5.53 -8.90
CA ALA A 98 -12.60 -6.20 -10.17
C ALA A 98 -13.91 -6.85 -10.63
N PRO A 99 -14.90 -6.05 -11.09
CA PRO A 99 -16.23 -6.53 -11.45
C PRO A 99 -16.22 -7.58 -12.58
N GLN A 100 -15.12 -7.71 -13.31
CA GLN A 100 -14.92 -8.76 -14.31
C GLN A 100 -14.74 -10.16 -13.69
N TYR A 101 -14.33 -10.26 -12.42
CA TYR A 101 -14.14 -11.51 -11.69
C TYR A 101 -15.20 -11.76 -10.62
N VAL A 102 -15.71 -10.68 -10.00
CA VAL A 102 -16.68 -10.78 -8.92
C VAL A 102 -17.85 -9.88 -9.26
N GLU A 103 -18.93 -10.47 -9.78
CA GLU A 103 -20.09 -9.74 -10.31
C GLU A 103 -20.70 -8.77 -9.29
N SER A 104 -20.76 -9.16 -8.00
CA SER A 104 -21.28 -8.29 -6.93
C SER A 104 -20.47 -7.01 -6.75
N GLU A 105 -19.19 -6.98 -7.13
CA GLU A 105 -18.35 -5.79 -7.02
C GLU A 105 -18.72 -4.71 -8.03
N ALA A 106 -19.46 -5.04 -9.10
CA ALA A 106 -19.99 -4.05 -10.02
C ALA A 106 -21.00 -3.13 -9.32
N ALA A 107 -21.88 -3.70 -8.49
CA ALA A 107 -22.86 -2.93 -7.73
C ALA A 107 -22.18 -2.05 -6.68
N ASP A 108 -21.19 -2.59 -5.96
CA ASP A 108 -20.42 -1.83 -4.96
C ASP A 108 -19.67 -0.65 -5.59
N LEU A 109 -19.03 -0.86 -6.73
CA LEU A 109 -18.33 0.20 -7.44
C LEU A 109 -19.29 1.31 -7.89
N LEU A 110 -20.50 0.95 -8.34
CA LEU A 110 -21.52 1.95 -8.70
C LEU A 110 -21.98 2.76 -7.49
N ILE A 111 -22.09 2.15 -6.31
CA ILE A 111 -22.41 2.85 -5.05
C ILE A 111 -21.30 3.81 -4.66
N GLU A 112 -20.03 3.40 -4.78
CA GLU A 112 -18.88 4.27 -4.52
C GLU A 112 -18.80 5.45 -5.49
N LEU A 113 -19.07 5.20 -6.78
CA LEU A 113 -19.14 6.23 -7.82
C LEU A 113 -20.27 7.23 -7.57
N ASP A 114 -21.48 6.74 -7.27
CA ASP A 114 -22.63 7.58 -6.95
C ASP A 114 -22.33 8.47 -5.72
N TRP A 115 -21.86 7.87 -4.64
CA TRP A 115 -21.52 8.60 -3.42
C TRP A 115 -20.42 9.65 -3.69
N THR A 116 -19.31 9.28 -4.34
CA THR A 116 -18.25 10.26 -4.60
C THR A 116 -18.65 11.37 -5.56
N SER A 117 -19.57 11.12 -6.48
CA SER A 117 -20.14 12.16 -7.35
C SER A 117 -21.02 13.16 -6.59
N ASN A 118 -21.66 12.72 -5.51
CA ASN A 118 -22.49 13.56 -4.64
C ASN A 118 -21.68 14.32 -3.57
N TYR A 119 -20.45 13.89 -3.27
CA TYR A 119 -19.58 14.47 -2.24
C TYR A 119 -18.25 15.01 -2.77
N THR A 120 -18.23 15.55 -3.99
CA THR A 120 -17.02 16.00 -4.69
C THR A 120 -16.18 17.06 -3.98
N GLN A 121 -16.69 17.79 -2.98
CA GLN A 121 -15.84 18.66 -2.18
C GLN A 121 -15.01 17.90 -1.15
N ARG A 122 -15.54 16.76 -0.67
CA ARG A 122 -14.97 15.97 0.42
C ARG A 122 -14.37 14.65 -0.03
N SER A 123 -14.63 14.19 -1.25
CA SER A 123 -14.12 12.90 -1.72
C SER A 123 -13.59 12.90 -3.15
N ARG A 124 -12.69 11.94 -3.39
CA ARG A 124 -12.18 11.54 -4.71
C ARG A 124 -12.17 10.01 -4.77
N LEU A 125 -12.44 9.46 -5.94
CA LEU A 125 -12.31 8.02 -6.19
C LEU A 125 -11.38 7.78 -7.38
N ILE A 126 -10.47 6.84 -7.19
CA ILE A 126 -9.73 6.20 -8.26
C ILE A 126 -10.10 4.72 -8.25
N HIS A 127 -10.53 4.22 -9.42
CA HIS A 127 -10.76 2.79 -9.62
C HIS A 127 -9.57 2.16 -10.34
N TRP A 128 -8.91 1.20 -9.69
CA TRP A 128 -7.80 0.41 -10.23
C TRP A 128 -8.08 -1.07 -9.98
N ALA A 129 -8.89 -1.68 -10.84
CA ALA A 129 -9.08 -3.13 -10.79
C ALA A 129 -7.72 -3.85 -10.79
N LEU A 130 -7.57 -4.77 -9.83
CA LEU A 130 -6.44 -5.68 -9.67
C LEU A 130 -6.93 -7.12 -9.78
N TYR A 131 -6.08 -8.00 -10.28
CA TYR A 131 -6.40 -9.35 -10.69
C TYR A 131 -5.39 -10.40 -10.19
N GLY A 132 -4.24 -9.94 -9.68
CA GLY A 132 -3.05 -10.73 -9.45
C GLY A 132 -2.40 -11.21 -10.76
N ASP A 133 -1.37 -12.06 -10.62
CA ASP A 133 -0.66 -12.66 -11.75
C ASP A 133 -1.16 -14.09 -12.06
N ASP A 134 -0.75 -14.61 -13.22
CA ASP A 134 -1.04 -15.98 -13.63
C ASP A 134 -0.28 -16.97 -12.71
N PRO A 135 -0.96 -17.96 -12.10
CA PRO A 135 -0.31 -18.95 -11.24
C PRO A 135 0.82 -19.73 -11.93
N ASN A 136 0.85 -19.78 -13.26
CA ASN A 136 1.91 -20.44 -14.03
C ASN A 136 3.14 -19.55 -14.27
N THR A 137 3.17 -18.35 -13.68
CA THR A 137 4.28 -17.39 -13.82
C THR A 137 5.10 -17.28 -12.55
N ASP A 138 5.15 -18.31 -11.70
CA ASP A 138 5.94 -18.25 -10.47
C ASP A 138 7.42 -17.94 -10.78
N PRO A 139 7.97 -16.80 -10.31
CA PRO A 139 9.34 -16.41 -10.60
C PRO A 139 10.37 -17.43 -10.11
N GLU A 140 10.07 -18.22 -9.08
CA GLU A 140 11.02 -19.20 -8.52
C GLU A 140 11.19 -20.44 -9.40
N THR A 141 10.22 -20.71 -10.25
CA THR A 141 10.30 -21.84 -11.19
C THR A 141 11.19 -21.53 -12.40
N LEU A 142 11.59 -20.25 -12.56
CA LEU A 142 12.33 -19.78 -13.73
C LEU A 142 13.84 -19.71 -13.45
N PRO A 143 14.68 -20.00 -14.46
CA PRO A 143 16.10 -19.69 -14.38
C PRO A 143 16.34 -18.21 -14.08
N GLN A 144 17.34 -17.89 -13.25
CA GLN A 144 17.64 -16.52 -12.79
C GLN A 144 17.66 -15.49 -13.94
N ARG A 145 18.30 -15.83 -15.06
CA ARG A 145 18.40 -14.93 -16.23
C ARG A 145 17.05 -14.60 -16.85
N GLU A 146 16.12 -15.56 -16.89
CA GLU A 146 14.78 -15.36 -17.42
C GLU A 146 13.92 -14.56 -16.44
N ARG A 147 14.00 -14.91 -15.15
CA ARG A 147 13.39 -14.17 -14.05
C ARG A 147 13.80 -12.69 -14.07
N GLU A 148 15.09 -12.41 -14.16
CA GLU A 148 15.62 -11.04 -14.27
C GLU A 148 15.05 -10.31 -15.49
N LYS A 149 15.09 -10.95 -16.66
CA LYS A 149 14.57 -10.36 -17.90
C LYS A 149 13.09 -9.99 -17.74
N LEU A 150 12.26 -10.89 -17.23
CA LEU A 150 10.84 -10.66 -17.04
C LEU A 150 10.57 -9.57 -16.01
N ALA A 151 11.27 -9.61 -14.87
CA ALA A 151 11.17 -8.61 -13.82
C ALA A 151 11.52 -7.22 -14.33
N LYS A 152 12.60 -7.06 -15.10
CA LYS A 152 12.98 -5.77 -15.71
C LYS A 152 11.93 -5.23 -16.69
N SER A 153 11.20 -6.12 -17.35
CA SER A 153 10.08 -5.77 -18.24
C SER A 153 8.70 -5.81 -17.58
N LEU A 154 8.60 -5.89 -16.24
CA LEU A 154 7.32 -6.12 -15.53
C LEU A 154 6.20 -5.16 -15.97
N ALA A 155 6.54 -3.89 -16.21
CA ALA A 155 5.60 -2.85 -16.63
C ALA A 155 4.87 -3.13 -17.96
N SER A 156 5.43 -3.97 -18.83
CA SER A 156 4.85 -4.26 -20.15
C SER A 156 3.89 -5.45 -20.16
N TRP A 157 3.94 -6.31 -19.15
CA TRP A 157 3.21 -7.58 -19.17
C TRP A 157 2.35 -7.86 -17.93
N GLN A 158 2.68 -7.28 -16.77
CA GLN A 158 1.89 -7.50 -15.56
C GLN A 158 0.49 -6.88 -15.71
N PRO A 159 -0.61 -7.64 -15.56
CA PRO A 159 -1.97 -7.13 -15.70
C PRO A 159 -2.27 -5.95 -14.76
N ASP A 160 -1.74 -6.04 -13.54
CA ASP A 160 -2.00 -5.13 -12.45
C ASP A 160 -1.15 -3.85 -12.49
N ASN A 161 -0.11 -3.85 -13.32
CA ASN A 161 0.77 -2.72 -13.60
C ASN A 161 1.23 -1.97 -12.32
N LEU A 162 1.71 -2.73 -11.34
CA LEU A 162 2.20 -2.19 -10.07
C LEU A 162 3.35 -1.21 -10.30
N VAL A 163 4.16 -1.43 -11.33
CA VAL A 163 5.25 -0.50 -11.76
C VAL A 163 4.74 0.91 -12.01
N ARG A 164 3.53 1.08 -12.56
CA ARG A 164 2.91 2.40 -12.76
C ARG A 164 2.10 2.86 -11.56
N ARG A 165 1.32 1.99 -10.93
CA ARG A 165 0.35 2.37 -9.89
C ARG A 165 1.01 2.74 -8.56
N VAL A 166 2.01 2.00 -8.12
CA VAL A 166 2.71 2.26 -6.85
C VAL A 166 3.41 3.63 -6.82
N PRO A 167 4.14 4.09 -7.86
CA PRO A 167 4.66 5.46 -7.87
C PRO A 167 3.59 6.55 -7.80
N ILE A 168 2.41 6.31 -8.40
CA ILE A 168 1.29 7.26 -8.31
C ILE A 168 0.78 7.29 -6.87
N LEU A 169 0.61 6.13 -6.24
CA LEU A 169 0.20 6.02 -4.84
C LEU A 169 1.19 6.73 -3.89
N SER A 170 2.48 6.49 -4.10
CA SER A 170 3.56 7.19 -3.41
C SER A 170 3.42 8.71 -3.55
N ARG A 171 3.20 9.20 -4.77
CA ARG A 171 2.99 10.63 -5.01
C ARG A 171 1.77 11.14 -4.27
N ILE A 172 0.62 10.46 -4.36
CA ILE A 172 -0.61 10.82 -3.64
C ILE A 172 -0.32 10.95 -2.14
N LEU A 173 0.30 9.96 -1.52
CA LEU A 173 0.66 9.97 -0.11
C LEU A 173 1.55 11.17 0.27
N ASN A 174 2.44 11.59 -0.63
CA ASN A 174 3.39 12.68 -0.40
C ASN A 174 2.89 14.07 -0.87
N THR A 175 1.84 14.17 -1.69
CA THR A 175 1.42 15.42 -2.34
C THR A 175 -0.05 15.77 -2.20
N VAL A 176 -0.91 14.90 -1.66
CA VAL A 176 -2.38 15.11 -1.60
C VAL A 176 -2.81 16.38 -0.87
N ARG A 177 -1.93 16.98 -0.06
CA ARG A 177 -2.20 18.29 0.56
C ARG A 177 -2.36 19.45 -0.41
N ILE A 178 -1.95 19.33 -1.67
CA ILE A 178 -1.58 20.53 -2.44
C ILE A 178 -2.73 21.19 -3.21
N THR A 179 -3.87 20.53 -3.49
CA THR A 179 -4.95 21.19 -4.26
C THR A 179 -6.38 20.75 -3.93
N ASP A 180 -6.68 19.45 -3.93
CA ASP A 180 -8.08 18.99 -3.90
C ASP A 180 -8.76 19.10 -2.53
N PHE A 181 -7.97 19.05 -1.45
CA PHE A 181 -8.45 18.99 -0.07
C PHE A 181 -7.85 20.07 0.83
N ALA A 182 -7.38 21.18 0.23
CA ALA A 182 -6.68 22.24 0.96
C ALA A 182 -7.48 22.89 2.10
N HIS A 183 -8.80 22.70 2.13
CA HIS A 183 -9.69 23.23 3.17
C HIS A 183 -9.91 22.27 4.35
N PHE A 184 -9.40 21.03 4.27
CA PHE A 184 -9.47 20.06 5.37
C PHE A 184 -8.16 20.01 6.16
N LYS A 185 -8.25 19.71 7.46
CA LYS A 185 -7.06 19.48 8.29
C LYS A 185 -6.30 18.21 7.92
N ALA A 186 -7.01 17.20 7.45
CA ALA A 186 -6.44 15.92 7.06
C ALA A 186 -7.07 15.32 5.80
N VAL A 187 -6.41 14.31 5.25
CA VAL A 187 -6.98 13.46 4.20
C VAL A 187 -6.79 12.01 4.59
N ALA A 188 -7.88 11.23 4.57
CA ALA A 188 -7.80 9.78 4.61
C ALA A 188 -7.56 9.26 3.19
N LEU A 189 -6.44 8.60 2.97
CA LEU A 189 -6.18 7.80 1.78
C LEU A 189 -6.60 6.36 2.10
N TYR A 190 -7.74 5.94 1.58
CA TYR A 190 -8.34 4.64 1.87
C TYR A 190 -8.22 3.70 0.67
N ILE A 191 -7.48 2.61 0.83
CA ILE A 191 -7.26 1.60 -0.21
C ILE A 191 -8.03 0.34 0.16
N HIS A 192 -8.90 -0.14 -0.72
CA HIS A 192 -9.71 -1.31 -0.41
C HIS A 192 -9.96 -2.21 -1.63
N CYS A 193 -10.20 -3.49 -1.34
CA CYS A 193 -10.98 -4.40 -2.17
C CYS A 193 -12.15 -4.91 -1.33
N THR A 194 -12.92 -5.88 -1.80
CA THR A 194 -14.07 -6.45 -1.06
C THR A 194 -13.71 -6.84 0.37
N GLY A 195 -12.66 -7.67 0.51
CA GLY A 195 -12.21 -8.18 1.80
C GLY A 195 -11.11 -7.38 2.46
N GLY A 196 -10.48 -6.43 1.78
CA GLY A 196 -9.33 -5.68 2.29
C GLY A 196 -8.04 -6.49 2.50
N ILE A 197 -7.97 -7.72 1.98
CA ILE A 197 -6.88 -8.67 2.23
C ILE A 197 -6.04 -8.86 0.97
N ASP A 198 -6.62 -9.40 -0.11
CA ASP A 198 -5.85 -9.89 -1.27
C ASP A 198 -5.29 -8.75 -2.12
N ARG A 199 -6.08 -8.20 -3.04
CA ARG A 199 -5.70 -7.07 -3.91
C ARG A 199 -5.20 -5.86 -3.14
N THR A 200 -5.79 -5.62 -1.96
CA THR A 200 -5.33 -4.57 -1.04
C THR A 200 -3.93 -4.86 -0.51
N GLY A 201 -3.66 -6.09 -0.08
CA GLY A 201 -2.35 -6.50 0.42
C GLY A 201 -1.27 -6.47 -0.66
N GLU A 202 -1.65 -6.69 -1.92
CA GLU A 202 -0.75 -6.62 -3.06
C GLU A 202 -0.24 -5.19 -3.26
N ILE A 203 -1.14 -4.23 -3.53
CA ILE A 203 -0.71 -2.88 -3.86
C ILE A 203 -0.14 -2.13 -2.65
N VAL A 204 -0.70 -2.36 -1.46
CA VAL A 204 -0.16 -1.78 -0.22
C VAL A 204 1.18 -2.41 0.10
N GLY A 205 1.33 -3.72 -0.04
CA GLY A 205 2.59 -4.40 0.18
C GLY A 205 3.69 -3.92 -0.76
N ALA A 206 3.35 -3.72 -2.04
CA ALA A 206 4.23 -3.15 -3.03
C ALA A 206 4.70 -1.73 -2.65
N LEU A 207 3.79 -0.89 -2.12
CA LEU A 207 4.13 0.41 -1.56
C LEU A 207 5.08 0.29 -0.36
N MET A 208 4.81 -0.63 0.58
CA MET A 208 5.64 -0.81 1.77
C MET A 208 7.07 -1.24 1.42
N MET A 209 7.25 -2.14 0.45
CA MET A 209 8.59 -2.54 -0.01
C MET A 209 9.32 -1.37 -0.67
N ARG A 210 8.65 -0.66 -1.59
CA ARG A 210 9.24 0.43 -2.38
C ARG A 210 9.58 1.66 -1.52
N ASP A 211 8.64 2.16 -0.75
CA ASP A 211 8.78 3.48 -0.12
C ASP A 211 9.28 3.40 1.33
N PHE A 212 9.13 2.22 1.97
CA PHE A 212 9.46 2.03 3.39
C PHE A 212 10.52 0.95 3.63
N GLY A 213 11.12 0.40 2.56
CA GLY A 213 12.21 -0.57 2.65
C GLY A 213 11.83 -1.86 3.36
N TRP A 214 10.55 -2.25 3.33
CA TRP A 214 10.14 -3.54 3.88
C TRP A 214 10.67 -4.67 2.99
N THR A 215 11.05 -5.78 3.62
CA THR A 215 11.34 -7.02 2.89
C THR A 215 10.04 -7.65 2.39
N TYR A 216 10.15 -8.54 1.41
CA TYR A 216 9.03 -9.33 0.92
C TYR A 216 8.35 -10.13 2.04
N HIS A 217 9.13 -10.90 2.82
CA HIS A 217 8.63 -11.73 3.92
C HIS A 217 7.88 -10.92 4.98
N ARG A 218 8.46 -9.78 5.39
CA ARG A 218 7.81 -8.88 6.34
C ARG A 218 6.44 -8.43 5.82
N THR A 219 6.37 -8.11 4.53
CA THR A 219 5.14 -7.66 3.88
C THR A 219 4.09 -8.76 3.84
N VAL A 220 4.47 -9.98 3.46
CA VAL A 220 3.58 -11.16 3.42
C VAL A 220 3.09 -11.53 4.83
N ALA A 221 3.98 -11.57 5.81
CA ALA A 221 3.62 -11.86 7.20
C ALA A 221 2.65 -10.81 7.77
N TRP A 222 2.91 -9.53 7.50
CA TRP A 222 2.02 -8.44 7.91
C TRP A 222 0.64 -8.52 7.25
N ASN A 223 0.58 -8.78 5.94
CA ASN A 223 -0.67 -8.99 5.22
C ASN A 223 -1.47 -10.17 5.81
N THR A 224 -0.78 -11.26 6.13
CA THR A 224 -1.40 -12.46 6.71
C THR A 224 -1.99 -12.20 8.09
N ALA A 225 -1.26 -11.45 8.94
CA ALA A 225 -1.73 -11.06 10.26
C ALA A 225 -2.99 -10.18 10.20
N ILE A 226 -3.10 -9.28 9.23
CA ILE A 226 -4.29 -8.45 9.03
C ILE A 226 -5.48 -9.28 8.58
N GLY A 227 -5.29 -10.15 7.60
CA GLY A 227 -6.39 -10.93 7.03
C GLY A 227 -6.82 -12.13 7.86
N SER A 228 -6.05 -12.50 8.89
CA SER A 228 -6.17 -13.78 9.60
C SER A 228 -6.09 -15.00 8.66
N ARG A 229 -5.55 -14.81 7.46
CA ARG A 229 -5.29 -15.82 6.43
C ARG A 229 -4.25 -15.29 5.46
N GLN A 230 -3.62 -16.19 4.72
CA GLN A 230 -2.73 -15.82 3.64
C GLN A 230 -3.49 -15.10 2.51
N GLN A 231 -2.76 -14.23 1.83
CA GLN A 231 -3.19 -13.61 0.58
C GLN A 231 -3.41 -14.68 -0.51
N GLY A 232 -4.36 -14.44 -1.40
CA GLY A 232 -4.60 -15.28 -2.57
C GLY A 232 -3.33 -15.50 -3.40
N PRO A 233 -3.17 -16.67 -4.02
CA PRO A 233 -1.92 -17.03 -4.70
C PRO A 233 -1.58 -16.09 -5.86
N ARG A 234 -2.58 -15.54 -6.55
CA ARG A 234 -2.37 -14.64 -7.69
C ARG A 234 -1.81 -13.30 -7.25
N GLU A 235 -2.38 -12.73 -6.19
CA GLU A 235 -1.94 -11.46 -5.62
C GLU A 235 -0.59 -11.60 -4.90
N HIS A 236 -0.33 -12.76 -4.30
CA HIS A 236 0.98 -13.10 -3.75
C HIS A 236 2.05 -13.13 -4.85
N LEU A 237 1.78 -13.78 -5.98
CA LEU A 237 2.68 -13.82 -7.14
C LEU A 237 2.92 -12.44 -7.74
N ALA A 238 1.87 -11.61 -7.86
CA ALA A 238 2.02 -10.24 -8.35
C ALA A 238 2.90 -9.38 -7.45
N LEU A 239 2.76 -9.54 -6.13
CA LEU A 239 3.63 -8.90 -5.15
C LEU A 239 5.08 -9.41 -5.25
N LYS A 240 5.28 -10.71 -5.47
CA LYS A 240 6.60 -11.34 -5.62
C LYS A 240 7.33 -10.85 -6.87
N TRP A 241 6.64 -10.80 -8.00
CA TRP A 241 7.17 -10.20 -9.22
C TRP A 241 7.55 -8.74 -9.03
N TYR A 242 6.74 -7.97 -8.30
CA TYR A 242 7.09 -6.60 -7.97
C TYR A 242 8.36 -6.51 -7.11
N CYS A 243 8.55 -7.41 -6.14
CA CYS A 243 9.80 -7.48 -5.39
C CYS A 243 11.00 -7.70 -6.32
N PHE A 244 10.92 -8.68 -7.24
CA PHE A 244 11.99 -8.91 -8.21
C PHE A 244 12.22 -7.73 -9.14
N TYR A 245 11.18 -6.99 -9.52
CA TYR A 245 11.34 -5.73 -10.26
C TYR A 245 12.13 -4.70 -9.44
N LEU A 246 11.80 -4.49 -8.16
CA LEU A 246 12.55 -3.59 -7.30
C LEU A 246 14.02 -4.01 -7.19
N PHE A 247 14.27 -5.32 -6.99
CA PHE A 247 15.61 -5.88 -6.88
C PHE A 247 16.43 -5.72 -8.17
N TYR A 248 15.92 -6.21 -9.31
CA TYR A 248 16.70 -6.26 -10.56
C TYR A 248 16.71 -4.96 -11.35
N GLN A 249 15.65 -4.14 -11.28
CA GLN A 249 15.49 -2.95 -12.13
C GLN A 249 15.78 -1.65 -11.40
N LEU A 250 15.58 -1.60 -10.09
CA LEU A 250 15.78 -0.40 -9.27
C LEU A 250 16.89 -0.56 -8.23
N ASP A 251 17.62 -1.68 -8.26
CA ASP A 251 18.76 -1.98 -7.39
C ASP A 251 18.44 -1.94 -5.88
N TYR A 252 17.24 -2.38 -5.50
CA TYR A 252 16.86 -2.50 -4.08
C TYR A 252 17.52 -3.74 -3.46
N GLU A 253 18.03 -3.63 -2.23
CA GLU A 253 18.54 -4.75 -1.45
C GLU A 253 17.40 -5.54 -0.78
N LEU A 254 16.64 -6.29 -1.58
CA LEU A 254 15.50 -7.10 -1.12
C LEU A 254 15.76 -8.60 -1.32
N ASN A 255 15.39 -9.40 -0.31
CA ASN A 255 15.18 -10.83 -0.53
C ASN A 255 13.74 -11.05 -1.01
N CYS A 256 13.59 -11.62 -2.20
CA CYS A 256 12.31 -11.90 -2.87
C CYS A 256 12.04 -13.41 -3.04
N GLU A 257 12.99 -14.25 -2.65
CA GLU A 257 12.86 -15.71 -2.66
C GLU A 257 12.21 -16.15 -1.36
N ASP A 258 11.38 -17.18 -1.40
CA ASP A 258 10.77 -17.77 -0.21
C ASP A 258 11.89 -18.33 0.69
N ASP A 259 11.96 -17.84 1.93
CA ASP A 259 12.94 -18.33 2.89
C ASP A 259 12.43 -19.67 3.46
N PRO A 260 13.14 -20.79 3.29
CA PRO A 260 12.74 -22.06 3.88
C PRO A 260 12.72 -22.01 5.42
N SER A 261 13.41 -21.06 6.07
CA SER A 261 13.33 -20.83 7.52
C SER A 261 12.08 -20.04 7.94
N ASP A 262 11.46 -19.28 7.02
CA ASP A 262 10.14 -18.68 7.23
C ASP A 262 9.01 -19.71 7.14
N SER A 263 9.31 -20.97 6.78
CA SER A 263 8.36 -22.08 6.90
C SER A 263 7.97 -22.47 8.31
N ALA A 264 8.66 -21.94 9.33
CA ALA A 264 8.17 -21.99 10.69
C ALA A 264 6.91 -21.10 10.92
N PHE A 265 6.57 -20.23 9.96
CA PHE A 265 5.33 -19.44 9.90
C PHE A 265 4.36 -19.90 8.79
N PHE A 266 4.70 -20.95 8.02
CA PHE A 266 3.85 -21.52 6.96
C PHE A 266 3.03 -22.73 7.47
#